data_AF-A0A7L0T189-F1
#
_entry.id   AF-A0A7L0T189-F1
#
_cell.length_a   1.000
_cell.length_b   1.000
_cell.length_c   1.000
_cell.angle_alpha   90.00
_cell.angle_beta   90.00
_cell.angle_gamma   90.00
#
_symmetry.space_group_name_H-M   'P 1'
#
loop_
_entity.id
_entity.type
_entity.pdbx_description
1 polymer ?
#
loop_
_entity_poly.entity_id
_entity_poly.type
_entity_poly.pdbx_seq_one_letter_code
_entity_poly.pdbx_strand_id
1 'polypeptide(L)'
;QKEQMQKLNKPKCVDERFLFHGTSLSHVPAICEQNFDWRICGTHGTTYGKGSYFARDASYSHEYCSSHNGHYRMFVAQVLVGDFVQGNPEYLRPPPRASNSNRLYDSCVDDPTDPSIFVIFEKHQIYPAYILEYSSVAQCMIL
;
A
#
# COMPACT_ATOMS: atom_id res chain seq x y z
N GLN A 1 6.69 -13.09 -5.93
CA GLN A 1 6.50 -11.83 -6.69
C GLN A 1 7.81 -11.11 -7.02
N LYS A 2 8.66 -10.74 -6.04
CA LYS A 2 9.90 -9.97 -6.27
C LYS A 2 10.80 -10.54 -7.38
N GLU A 3 11.10 -11.84 -7.33
CA GLU A 3 11.92 -12.51 -8.36
C GLU A 3 11.29 -12.45 -9.76
N GLN A 4 9.96 -12.53 -9.85
CA GLN A 4 9.24 -12.42 -11.12
C GLN A 4 9.34 -10.99 -11.67
N MET A 5 9.13 -9.99 -10.82
CA MET A 5 9.31 -8.58 -11.18
C MET A 5 10.75 -8.28 -11.61
N GLN A 6 11.76 -8.85 -10.94
CA GLN A 6 13.17 -8.69 -11.31
C GLN A 6 13.49 -9.31 -12.68
N LYS A 7 12.94 -10.50 -12.99
CA LYS A 7 13.12 -11.13 -14.31
C LYS A 7 12.56 -10.25 -15.44
N LEU A 8 11.46 -9.54 -15.19
CA LEU A 8 10.82 -8.64 -16.15
C LEU A 8 11.48 -7.25 -16.23
N ASN A 9 12.18 -6.83 -15.18
CA ASN A 9 12.78 -5.50 -15.04
C ASN A 9 14.28 -5.40 -15.41
N LYS A 10 14.90 -6.47 -15.92
CA LYS A 10 16.35 -6.47 -16.16
C LYS A 10 16.82 -5.27 -17.00
N PRO A 11 17.84 -4.49 -16.55
CA PRO A 11 18.75 -4.74 -15.41
C PRO A 11 18.37 -4.04 -14.08
N LYS A 12 17.19 -3.40 -13.98
CA LYS A 12 16.83 -2.54 -12.84
C LYS A 12 16.38 -3.37 -11.62
N CYS A 13 16.82 -2.99 -10.43
CA CYS A 13 16.26 -3.52 -9.19
C CYS A 13 14.79 -3.10 -9.07
N VAL A 14 13.96 -3.94 -8.45
CA VAL A 14 12.56 -3.60 -8.17
C VAL A 14 12.53 -2.59 -7.04
N ASP A 15 11.87 -1.44 -7.27
CA ASP A 15 11.65 -0.43 -6.23
C ASP A 15 10.74 -1.03 -5.14
N GLU A 16 11.23 -0.97 -3.91
CA GLU A 16 10.65 -1.59 -2.73
C GLU A 16 10.73 -0.57 -1.59
N ARG A 17 9.60 -0.35 -0.91
CA ARG A 17 9.46 0.71 0.09
C ARG A 17 8.75 0.22 1.34
N PHE A 18 9.10 0.78 2.49
CA PHE A 18 8.28 0.69 3.68
C PHE A 18 7.25 1.80 3.66
N LEU A 19 5.97 1.44 3.71
CA LEU A 19 4.85 2.37 3.63
C LEU A 19 3.82 2.08 4.73
N PHE A 20 3.08 3.10 5.12
CA PHE A 20 2.08 3.04 6.18
C PHE A 20 0.71 2.64 5.63
N HIS A 21 -0.06 1.92 6.44
CA HIS A 21 -1.47 1.62 6.17
C HIS A 21 -2.28 1.71 7.46
N GLY A 22 -3.12 2.73 7.56
CA GLY A 22 -4.12 2.85 8.61
C GLY A 22 -5.29 1.91 8.36
N THR A 23 -5.78 1.25 9.41
CA THR A 23 -6.94 0.37 9.32
C THR A 23 -7.70 0.32 10.64
N SER A 24 -8.86 -0.31 10.62
CA SER A 24 -9.61 -0.61 11.84
C SER A 24 -8.96 -1.75 12.61
N LEU A 25 -8.99 -1.65 13.94
CA LEU A 25 -8.51 -2.70 14.85
C LEU A 25 -9.15 -4.07 14.57
N SER A 26 -10.39 -4.09 14.09
CA SER A 26 -11.10 -5.31 13.70
C SER A 26 -10.47 -6.06 12.52
N HIS A 27 -9.70 -5.37 11.66
CA HIS A 27 -9.08 -5.97 10.47
C HIS A 27 -7.65 -6.46 10.72
N VAL A 28 -7.02 -6.07 11.84
CA VAL A 28 -5.62 -6.42 12.12
C VAL A 28 -5.38 -7.94 12.08
N PRO A 29 -6.18 -8.80 12.77
CA PRO A 29 -5.94 -10.25 12.72
C PRO A 29 -6.05 -10.83 11.31
N ALA A 30 -7.04 -10.38 10.54
CA ALA A 30 -7.26 -10.84 9.17
C ALA A 30 -6.10 -10.43 8.24
N ILE A 31 -5.58 -9.21 8.37
CA ILE A 31 -4.43 -8.74 7.57
C ILE A 31 -3.17 -9.55 7.91
N CYS A 32 -2.92 -9.85 9.18
CA CYS A 32 -1.77 -10.66 9.57
C CYS A 32 -1.82 -12.08 8.99
N GLU A 33 -2.99 -12.70 8.95
CA GLU A 33 -3.15 -14.07 8.47
C GLU A 33 -3.27 -14.16 6.94
N GLN A 34 -3.99 -13.23 6.32
CA GLN A 34 -4.46 -13.35 4.93
C GLN A 34 -3.90 -12.26 4.00
N ASN A 35 -3.11 -11.33 4.55
CA ASN A 35 -2.61 -10.13 3.88
C ASN A 35 -3.72 -9.10 3.58
N PHE A 36 -3.36 -7.95 3.01
CA PHE A 36 -4.31 -6.89 2.68
C PHE A 36 -5.24 -7.32 1.52
N ASP A 37 -6.55 -7.17 1.71
CA ASP A 37 -7.55 -7.35 0.66
C ASP A 37 -8.47 -6.13 0.60
N TRP A 38 -8.28 -5.31 -0.44
CA TRP A 38 -9.05 -4.09 -0.65
C TRP A 38 -10.55 -4.34 -0.87
N ARG A 39 -10.95 -5.57 -1.23
CA ARG A 39 -12.36 -5.95 -1.37
C ARG A 39 -13.06 -6.10 -0.03
N ILE A 40 -12.27 -6.32 1.03
CA ILE A 40 -12.75 -6.50 2.41
C ILE A 40 -12.56 -5.20 3.20
N CYS A 41 -11.46 -4.49 2.99
CA CYS A 41 -11.07 -3.31 3.78
C CYS A 41 -11.81 -1.99 3.43
N GLY A 42 -12.83 -2.05 2.56
CA GLY A 42 -13.65 -0.89 2.19
C GLY A 42 -12.98 0.03 1.16
N THR A 43 -13.75 0.39 0.13
CA THR A 43 -13.32 1.26 -0.97
C THR A 43 -13.55 2.75 -0.67
N HIS A 44 -13.12 3.24 0.48
CA HIS A 44 -13.22 4.67 0.76
C HIS A 44 -12.10 5.41 0.01
N GLY A 45 -12.47 6.24 -0.97
CA GLY A 45 -11.50 7.06 -1.72
C GLY A 45 -10.67 6.30 -2.74
N THR A 46 -11.30 5.54 -3.65
CA THR A 46 -10.61 4.88 -4.78
C THR A 46 -10.18 5.86 -5.88
N THR A 47 -9.61 7.01 -5.52
CA THR A 47 -9.26 8.09 -6.46
C THR A 47 -8.19 7.65 -7.46
N TYR A 48 -7.30 6.74 -7.07
CA TYR A 48 -6.14 6.32 -7.85
C TYR A 48 -6.22 4.85 -8.30
N GLY A 49 -7.38 4.21 -8.11
CA GLY A 49 -7.67 2.83 -8.50
C GLY A 49 -8.29 2.00 -7.38
N LYS A 50 -8.82 0.83 -7.76
CA LYS A 50 -9.43 -0.15 -6.85
C LYS A 50 -8.38 -1.17 -6.40
N GLY A 51 -7.60 -0.76 -5.41
CA GLY A 51 -6.52 -1.55 -4.83
C GLY A 51 -6.29 -1.19 -3.36
N SER A 52 -5.28 -1.80 -2.73
CA SER A 52 -4.87 -1.49 -1.36
C SER A 52 -3.99 -0.24 -1.35
N TYR A 53 -4.35 0.75 -0.52
CA TYR A 53 -3.66 2.05 -0.45
C TYR A 53 -2.58 2.06 0.63
N PHE A 54 -1.43 2.62 0.33
CA PHE A 54 -0.32 2.79 1.27
C PHE A 54 0.22 4.21 1.18
N ALA A 55 0.58 4.80 2.31
CA ALA A 55 1.08 6.16 2.37
C ALA A 55 2.58 6.21 2.70
N ARG A 56 3.29 7.18 2.12
CA ARG A 56 4.65 7.53 2.54
C ARG A 56 4.67 8.06 3.97
N ASP A 57 3.69 8.90 4.30
CA ASP A 57 3.64 9.63 5.56
C ASP A 57 2.62 9.00 6.52
N ALA A 58 3.05 8.70 7.75
CA ALA A 58 2.21 8.06 8.77
C ALA A 58 0.99 8.93 9.15
N SER A 59 1.14 10.26 9.11
CA SER A 59 0.06 11.21 9.39
C SER A 59 -1.12 11.05 8.44
N TYR A 60 -0.87 10.76 7.16
CA TYR A 60 -1.93 10.48 6.20
C TYR A 60 -2.65 9.17 6.54
N SER A 61 -1.89 8.12 6.88
CA SER A 61 -2.46 6.84 7.31
C SER A 61 -3.27 6.93 8.61
N HIS A 62 -2.90 7.83 9.52
CA HIS A 62 -3.61 8.05 10.79
C HIS A 62 -5.09 8.41 10.58
N GLU A 63 -5.42 9.16 9.52
CA GLU A 63 -6.80 9.55 9.19
C GLU A 63 -7.72 8.34 8.92
N TYR A 64 -7.13 7.18 8.60
CA TYR A 64 -7.83 5.92 8.33
C TYR A 64 -7.74 4.93 9.50
N CYS A 65 -7.06 5.28 10.59
CA CYS A 65 -7.03 4.46 11.80
C CYS A 65 -8.30 4.67 12.63
N SER A 66 -8.93 3.57 13.07
CA SER A 66 -9.94 3.66 14.14
C SER A 66 -9.26 3.62 15.51
N SER A 67 -9.71 4.50 16.42
CA SER A 67 -9.23 4.50 17.80
C SER A 67 -10.07 3.58 18.67
N HIS A 68 -9.44 2.87 19.61
CA HIS A 68 -10.14 2.22 20.73
C HIS A 68 -9.50 2.70 22.04
N ASN A 69 -10.29 3.38 22.88
CA ASN A 69 -9.81 3.99 24.12
C ASN A 69 -8.60 4.93 23.93
N GLY A 70 -8.54 5.64 22.80
CA GLY A 70 -7.43 6.56 22.47
C GLY A 70 -6.15 5.87 21.99
N HIS A 71 -6.18 4.55 21.79
CA HIS A 71 -5.09 3.78 21.17
C HIS A 71 -5.40 3.53 19.69
N TYR A 72 -4.36 3.63 18.87
CA TYR A 72 -4.40 3.46 17.43
C TYR A 72 -3.45 2.35 17.01
N ARG A 73 -3.80 1.68 15.91
CA ARG A 73 -2.90 0.75 15.21
C ARG A 73 -2.80 1.12 13.74
N MET A 74 -1.59 1.04 13.20
CA MET A 74 -1.35 1.06 11.76
C MET A 74 -0.29 0.04 11.39
N PHE A 75 -0.30 -0.40 10.14
CA PHE A 75 0.76 -1.26 9.61
C PHE A 75 1.89 -0.43 9.02
N VAL A 76 3.11 -0.94 9.14
CA VAL A 76 4.21 -0.65 8.22
C VAL A 76 4.38 -1.88 7.35
N ALA A 77 4.17 -1.73 6.05
CA ALA A 77 4.27 -2.81 5.08
C ALA A 77 5.49 -2.61 4.19
N GLN A 78 6.19 -3.70 3.88
CA GLN A 78 7.17 -3.74 2.80
C GLN A 78 6.42 -3.97 1.50
N VAL A 79 6.50 -3.00 0.59
CA VAL A 79 5.71 -2.96 -0.63
C VAL A 79 6.61 -2.90 -1.86
N LEU A 80 6.43 -3.85 -2.78
CA LEU A 80 7.08 -3.86 -4.08
C LEU A 80 6.34 -2.90 -5.03
N VAL A 81 6.66 -1.61 -4.95
CA VAL A 81 6.00 -0.58 -5.76
C VAL A 81 6.38 -0.65 -7.24
N GLY A 82 7.58 -1.16 -7.56
CA GLY A 82 8.06 -1.31 -8.94
C GLY A 82 8.05 0.02 -9.71
N ASP A 83 7.79 -0.04 -11.02
CA ASP A 83 7.53 1.20 -11.76
C ASP A 83 6.04 1.56 -11.66
N PHE A 84 5.77 2.81 -11.34
CA PHE A 84 4.44 3.34 -11.09
C PHE A 84 4.02 4.39 -12.12
N VAL A 85 2.72 4.67 -12.14
CA VAL A 85 2.08 5.68 -13.00
C VAL A 85 0.96 6.36 -12.22
N GLN A 86 0.54 7.54 -12.66
CA GLN A 86 -0.59 8.21 -12.05
C GLN A 86 -1.84 7.33 -12.09
N GLY A 87 -2.53 7.24 -10.97
CA GLY A 87 -3.73 6.43 -10.81
C GLY A 87 -4.98 7.05 -11.43
N ASN A 88 -6.01 6.22 -11.57
CA ASN A 88 -7.32 6.61 -12.07
C ASN A 88 -8.38 5.77 -11.34
N PRO A 89 -9.55 6.33 -10.98
CA PRO A 89 -10.55 5.61 -10.20
C PRO A 89 -11.12 4.36 -10.90
N GLU A 90 -11.07 4.32 -12.24
CA GLU A 90 -11.56 3.18 -13.03
C GLU A 90 -10.58 2.01 -13.10
N TYR A 91 -9.34 2.19 -12.63
CA TYR A 91 -8.33 1.14 -12.69
C TYR A 91 -8.65 0.00 -11.72
N LEU A 92 -8.81 -1.20 -12.28
CA LEU A 92 -8.87 -2.47 -11.55
C LEU A 92 -7.50 -3.17 -11.47
N ARG A 93 -6.54 -2.68 -12.26
CA ARG A 93 -5.14 -3.09 -12.32
C ARG A 93 -4.33 -1.93 -12.92
N PRO A 94 -3.00 -1.89 -12.77
CA PRO A 94 -2.21 -0.83 -13.40
C PRO A 94 -2.37 -0.86 -14.93
N PRO A 95 -2.33 0.31 -15.59
CA PRO A 95 -2.46 0.40 -17.04
C PRO A 95 -1.21 -0.15 -17.76
N PRO A 96 -1.30 -0.41 -19.08
CA PRO A 96 -0.13 -0.72 -19.90
C PRO A 96 0.88 0.42 -19.96
N ARG A 97 2.16 0.08 -20.15
CA ARG A 97 3.24 1.06 -20.32
C ARG A 97 3.19 1.69 -21.70
N ALA A 98 3.43 3.00 -21.76
CA ALA A 98 3.44 3.75 -23.02
C ALA A 98 4.47 3.20 -24.03
N SER A 99 5.61 2.68 -23.54
CA SER A 99 6.66 2.10 -24.40
C SER A 99 6.42 0.65 -24.79
N ASN A 100 5.53 -0.08 -24.10
CA ASN A 100 5.26 -1.49 -24.36
C ASN A 100 3.88 -1.88 -23.82
N SER A 101 2.90 -2.00 -24.72
CA SER A 101 1.52 -2.36 -24.38
C SER A 101 1.34 -3.76 -23.81
N ASN A 102 2.31 -4.66 -24.00
CA ASN A 102 2.28 -6.01 -23.43
C ASN A 102 2.76 -6.04 -21.97
N ARG A 103 3.19 -4.90 -21.43
CA ARG A 103 3.71 -4.80 -20.07
C ARG A 103 2.96 -3.74 -19.29
N LEU A 104 2.47 -4.12 -18.11
CA LEU A 104 1.78 -3.19 -17.21
C LEU A 104 2.78 -2.44 -16.34
N TYR A 105 2.34 -1.33 -15.77
CA TYR A 105 2.97 -0.78 -14.57
C TYR A 105 2.76 -1.74 -13.38
N ASP A 106 3.54 -1.55 -12.33
CA ASP A 106 3.54 -2.42 -11.15
C ASP A 106 2.62 -1.86 -10.05
N SER A 107 2.42 -0.53 -10.01
CA SER A 107 1.50 0.14 -9.09
C SER A 107 0.99 1.46 -9.66
N CYS A 108 0.02 2.08 -8.98
CA CYS A 108 -0.45 3.44 -9.28
C CYS A 108 -0.12 4.39 -8.13
N VAL A 109 0.04 5.68 -8.42
CA VAL A 109 0.35 6.73 -7.44
C VAL A 109 -0.52 7.97 -7.64
N ASP A 110 -0.51 8.86 -6.65
CA ASP A 110 -1.12 10.19 -6.73
C ASP A 110 -0.35 11.13 -7.68
N ASP A 111 0.96 11.22 -7.51
CA ASP A 111 1.86 12.04 -8.32
C ASP A 111 3.11 11.22 -8.72
N PRO A 112 3.37 10.99 -10.02
CA PRO A 112 4.56 10.27 -10.47
C PRO A 112 5.90 10.94 -10.15
N THR A 113 5.90 12.24 -9.82
CA THR A 113 7.10 13.02 -9.55
C THR A 113 7.52 12.99 -8.09
N ASP A 114 6.56 13.15 -7.16
CA ASP A 114 6.76 12.97 -5.71
C ASP A 114 5.59 12.16 -5.11
N PRO A 115 5.61 10.83 -5.25
CA PRO A 115 4.48 10.01 -4.83
C PRO A 115 4.36 9.93 -3.30
N SER A 116 3.17 10.30 -2.80
CA SER A 116 2.82 10.21 -1.37
C SER A 116 1.88 9.04 -1.08
N ILE A 117 1.13 8.58 -2.09
CA ILE A 117 0.17 7.49 -2.01
C ILE A 117 0.49 6.45 -3.08
N PHE A 118 0.46 5.17 -2.70
CA PHE A 118 0.65 4.03 -3.58
C PHE A 118 -0.58 3.12 -3.54
N VAL A 119 -1.07 2.72 -4.71
CA VAL A 119 -2.16 1.77 -4.87
C VAL A 119 -1.61 0.46 -5.43
N ILE A 120 -1.80 -0.61 -4.67
CA ILE A 120 -1.32 -1.94 -4.99
C ILE A 120 -2.50 -2.87 -5.28
N PHE A 121 -2.47 -3.51 -6.45
CA PHE A 121 -3.57 -4.34 -6.94
C PHE A 121 -3.33 -5.83 -6.70
N GLU A 122 -2.06 -6.24 -6.56
CA GLU A 122 -1.66 -7.63 -6.32
C GLU A 122 -1.12 -7.81 -4.91
N LYS A 123 -1.80 -8.61 -4.09
CA LYS A 123 -1.46 -8.80 -2.67
C LYS A 123 -0.05 -9.38 -2.46
N HIS A 124 0.46 -10.16 -3.42
CA HIS A 124 1.81 -10.72 -3.33
C HIS A 124 2.92 -9.67 -3.48
N GLN A 125 2.59 -8.40 -3.81
CA GLN A 125 3.51 -7.27 -3.74
C GLN A 125 3.65 -6.68 -2.34
N ILE A 126 2.86 -7.15 -1.36
CA ILE A 126 2.78 -6.55 -0.03
C ILE A 126 3.18 -7.58 1.02
N TYR A 127 3.98 -7.16 1.99
CA TYR A 127 4.26 -7.89 3.20
C TYR A 127 4.00 -7.00 4.43
N PRO A 128 3.01 -7.31 5.28
CA PRO A 128 2.77 -6.57 6.52
C PRO A 128 3.91 -6.85 7.50
N ALA A 129 4.90 -5.97 7.55
CA ALA A 129 6.16 -6.22 8.27
C ALA A 129 6.06 -5.91 9.76
N TYR A 130 5.34 -4.84 10.13
CA TYR A 130 5.20 -4.39 11.52
C TYR A 130 3.81 -3.85 11.81
N ILE A 131 3.42 -3.90 13.08
CA ILE A 131 2.27 -3.18 13.63
C ILE A 131 2.80 -2.09 14.56
N LEU A 132 2.39 -0.84 14.30
CA LEU A 132 2.62 0.27 15.19
C LEU A 132 1.45 0.44 16.12
N GLU A 133 1.73 0.50 17.43
CA GLU A 133 0.77 0.88 18.46
C GLU A 133 1.16 2.23 19.06
N TYR A 134 0.21 3.17 19.08
CA TYR A 134 0.45 4.51 19.62
C TYR A 134 -0.84 5.11 20.19
N SER A 135 -0.69 6.16 21.00
CA SER A 135 -1.81 6.95 21.52
C SER A 135 -1.46 8.43 21.47
N SER A 136 -2.46 9.31 21.61
CA SER A 136 -2.24 10.77 21.63
C SER A 136 -1.53 11.27 22.89
N VAL A 137 -1.34 10.41 23.90
CA VAL A 137 -0.81 10.75 25.23
C VAL A 137 0.44 9.95 25.62
N ALA A 138 0.88 8.98 24.80
CA ALA A 138 2.04 8.13 25.11
C ALA A 138 2.96 7.89 23.89
N GLN A 139 4.17 7.41 24.16
CA GLN A 139 5.19 7.06 23.15
C GLN A 139 4.73 5.93 22.22
N CYS A 140 5.13 6.02 20.95
CA CYS A 140 4.90 5.01 19.91
C CYS A 140 5.74 3.74 20.17
N MET A 141 5.14 2.56 20.02
CA MET A 141 5.80 1.24 20.11
C MET A 141 5.66 0.48 18.79
N ILE A 142 6.72 -0.22 18.39
CA ILE A 142 6.77 -1.12 17.23
C ILE A 142 6.67 -2.56 17.75
N LEU A 143 5.65 -3.30 17.31
CA LEU A 143 5.43 -4.72 17.65
C LEU A 143 5.92 -5.65 16.55
#